data_AF-A0A3D5IWD8-F1
#
_entry.id   AF-A0A3D5IWD8-F1
#
_cell.length_a   1.000
_cell.length_b   1.000
_cell.length_c   1.000
_cell.angle_alpha   90.00
_cell.angle_beta   90.00
_cell.angle_gamma   90.00
#
_symmetry.space_group_name_H-M   'P 1'
#
loop_
_entity.id
_entity.type
_entity.pdbx_description
1 polymer ?
#
loop_
_entity_poly.entity_id
_entity_poly.type
_entity_poly.pdbx_seq_one_letter_code
_entity_poly.pdbx_strand_id
1 'polypeptide(L)'
;MLLTELRKNEMVETFDGCIIDVEPISSIIYHEYWNKIRIEASRIKGNNYEQGLAIQKALATDLTIKKLDSILIYSEKEVYWLLYKRTFENRKHTDGYLSRIKELAFSNNNAYAFDYLKKYYSSEYSEELENYLKNDFPKAKFQTENEIFYLHSFIETLLEIKNEEFKKIAIHKLRSEYVWKSRKGWFYTTLKKHGIEL
;
A
#
# COMPACT_ATOMS: atom_id res chain seq x y z
N MET A 1 3.65 11.37 19.47
CA MET A 1 2.76 10.20 19.63
C MET A 1 3.01 9.18 18.53
N LEU A 2 2.53 9.36 17.28
CA LEU A 2 2.73 8.36 16.22
C LEU A 2 4.21 7.97 15.97
N LEU A 3 5.11 8.95 15.82
CA LEU A 3 6.54 8.69 15.63
C LEU A 3 7.16 7.89 16.79
N THR A 4 6.71 8.14 18.02
CA THR A 4 7.18 7.43 19.21
C THR A 4 6.76 5.96 19.15
N GLU A 5 5.50 5.69 18.81
CA GLU A 5 4.98 4.32 18.75
C GLU A 5 5.52 3.55 17.54
N LEU A 6 5.75 4.21 16.40
CA LEU A 6 6.48 3.62 15.27
C LEU A 6 7.88 3.14 15.65
N ARG A 7 8.58 3.90 16.53
CA ARG A 7 9.92 3.52 16.99
C ARG A 7 9.91 2.33 17.94
N LYS A 8 8.85 2.17 18.74
CA LYS A 8 8.68 1.02 19.63
C LYS A 8 8.28 -0.23 18.86
N ASN A 9 7.47 -0.07 17.80
CA ASN A 9 6.90 -1.17 17.02
C ASN A 9 6.21 -2.23 17.90
N GLU A 10 5.53 -1.76 18.94
CA GLU A 10 4.80 -2.61 19.87
C GLU A 10 3.52 -3.12 19.20
N MET A 11 3.33 -4.43 19.23
CA MET A 11 2.17 -5.11 18.67
C MET A 11 1.15 -5.37 19.77
N VAL A 12 -0.12 -5.19 19.46
CA VAL A 12 -1.23 -5.45 20.38
C VAL A 12 -2.31 -6.27 19.70
N GLU A 13 -3.01 -7.09 20.49
CA GLU A 13 -4.19 -7.81 20.02
C GLU A 13 -5.39 -6.85 19.93
N THR A 14 -6.05 -6.84 18.78
CA THR A 14 -7.27 -6.08 18.55
C THR A 14 -8.44 -7.02 18.25
N PHE A 15 -9.65 -6.55 18.57
CA PHE A 15 -10.87 -7.34 18.50
C PHE A 15 -11.89 -6.63 17.62
N ASP A 16 -12.37 -7.32 16.58
CA ASP A 16 -13.56 -6.92 15.83
C ASP A 16 -14.61 -8.03 15.94
N GLY A 17 -15.53 -7.86 16.90
CA GLY A 17 -16.48 -8.91 17.29
C GLY A 17 -15.76 -10.15 17.85
N CYS A 18 -15.79 -11.25 17.11
CA CYS A 18 -15.13 -12.52 17.47
C CYS A 18 -13.79 -12.72 16.73
N ILE A 19 -13.36 -11.77 15.91
CA ILE A 19 -12.11 -11.83 15.17
C ILE A 19 -11.02 -11.18 16.01
N ILE A 20 -9.93 -11.91 16.21
CA ILE A 20 -8.71 -11.42 16.86
C ILE A 20 -7.69 -11.14 15.77
N ASP A 21 -7.11 -9.95 15.76
CA ASP A 21 -6.00 -9.57 14.90
C ASP A 21 -4.84 -9.02 15.74
N VAL A 22 -3.65 -8.89 15.14
CA VAL A 22 -2.46 -8.35 15.79
C VAL A 22 -1.92 -7.21 14.95
N GLU A 23 -1.98 -5.99 15.46
CA GLU A 23 -1.53 -4.80 14.76
C GLU A 23 -0.63 -3.91 15.63
N PRO A 24 0.28 -3.12 15.04
CA PRO A 24 1.13 -2.24 15.83
C PRO A 24 0.34 -1.07 16.42
N ILE A 25 0.72 -0.58 17.60
CA ILE A 25 0.07 0.58 18.24
C ILE A 25 0.06 1.81 17.32
N SER A 26 1.09 1.98 16.48
CA SER A 26 1.12 3.04 15.46
C SER A 26 -0.03 2.95 14.46
N SER A 27 -0.46 1.73 14.11
CA SER A 27 -1.61 1.47 13.24
C SER A 27 -2.89 1.99 13.87
N ILE A 28 -3.14 1.59 15.12
CA ILE A 28 -4.31 2.01 15.91
C ILE A 28 -4.38 3.53 15.99
N ILE A 29 -3.27 4.18 16.38
CA ILE A 29 -3.22 5.63 16.51
C ILE A 29 -3.57 6.32 15.19
N TYR A 30 -2.97 5.90 14.07
CA TYR A 30 -3.26 6.50 12.79
C TYR A 30 -4.73 6.28 12.39
N HIS A 31 -5.24 5.07 12.60
CA HIS A 31 -6.62 4.70 12.28
C HIS A 31 -7.66 5.47 13.10
N GLU A 32 -7.40 5.76 14.37
CA GLU A 32 -8.27 6.62 15.19
C GLU A 32 -8.48 8.00 14.56
N TYR A 33 -7.39 8.68 14.19
CA TYR A 33 -7.49 9.98 13.52
C TYR A 33 -8.17 9.85 12.15
N TRP A 34 -7.78 8.86 11.35
CA TRP A 34 -8.33 8.64 10.02
C TRP A 34 -9.84 8.33 10.06
N ASN A 35 -10.28 7.48 10.98
CA ASN A 35 -11.68 7.12 11.17
C ASN A 35 -12.50 8.30 11.69
N LYS A 36 -11.95 9.10 12.62
CA LYS A 36 -12.62 10.32 13.10
C LYS A 36 -12.99 11.24 11.93
N ILE A 37 -12.03 11.55 11.05
CA ILE A 37 -12.28 12.42 9.89
C ILE A 37 -13.32 11.80 8.95
N ARG A 38 -13.27 10.49 8.71
CA ARG A 38 -14.25 9.80 7.85
C ARG A 38 -15.66 9.83 8.42
N ILE A 39 -15.82 9.54 9.71
CA ILE A 39 -17.12 9.50 10.38
C ILE A 39 -17.73 10.90 10.43
N GLU A 40 -16.91 11.93 10.66
CA GLU A 40 -17.37 13.32 10.64
C GLU A 40 -17.83 13.73 9.23
N ALA A 41 -17.05 13.39 8.19
CA ALA A 41 -17.40 13.68 6.81
C ALA A 41 -18.60 12.86 6.29
N SER A 42 -18.79 11.62 6.77
CA SER A 42 -19.89 10.76 6.34
C SER A 42 -21.26 11.20 6.88
N ARG A 43 -21.30 12.12 7.84
CA ARG A 43 -22.56 12.70 8.36
C ARG A 43 -23.24 13.66 7.37
N ILE A 44 -22.56 14.02 6.29
CA ILE A 44 -23.15 14.81 5.20
C ILE A 44 -24.31 14.01 4.59
N LYS A 45 -25.48 14.63 4.50
CA LYS A 45 -26.65 14.04 3.83
C LYS A 45 -26.36 13.92 2.33
N GLY A 46 -26.56 12.74 1.77
CA GLY A 46 -26.31 12.44 0.37
C GLY A 46 -26.37 10.94 0.11
N ASN A 47 -26.23 10.56 -1.16
CA ASN A 47 -26.06 9.16 -1.53
C ASN A 47 -24.63 8.67 -1.23
N ASN A 48 -24.39 7.36 -1.38
CA ASN A 48 -23.08 6.74 -1.08
C ASN A 48 -21.92 7.37 -1.89
N TYR A 49 -22.17 7.82 -3.12
CA TYR A 49 -21.14 8.44 -3.96
C TYR A 49 -20.76 9.83 -3.43
N GLU A 50 -21.74 10.66 -3.08
CA GLU A 50 -21.52 11.99 -2.49
C GLU A 50 -20.80 11.91 -1.15
N GLN A 51 -21.17 10.93 -0.31
CA GLN A 51 -20.47 10.64 0.94
C GLN A 51 -19.02 10.23 0.70
N GLY A 52 -18.76 9.39 -0.31
CA GLY A 52 -17.41 9.00 -0.69
C GLY A 52 -16.54 10.19 -1.09
N LEU A 53 -17.07 11.10 -1.92
CA LEU A 53 -16.37 12.32 -2.32
C LEU A 53 -16.10 13.25 -1.12
N ALA A 54 -17.07 13.39 -0.22
CA ALA A 54 -16.92 14.20 0.98
C ALA A 54 -15.83 13.66 1.91
N ILE A 55 -15.81 12.34 2.12
CA ILE A 55 -14.77 11.65 2.89
C ILE A 55 -13.39 11.87 2.25
N GLN A 56 -13.28 11.65 0.93
CA GLN A 56 -12.01 11.82 0.22
C GLN A 56 -11.50 13.26 0.35
N LYS A 57 -12.38 14.25 0.17
CA LYS A 57 -12.03 15.66 0.33
C LYS A 57 -11.56 15.98 1.75
N ALA A 58 -12.27 15.49 2.77
CA ALA A 58 -11.90 15.72 4.17
C ALA A 58 -10.53 15.12 4.52
N LEU A 59 -10.30 13.86 4.12
CA LEU A 59 -8.99 13.21 4.30
C LEU A 59 -7.87 13.91 3.54
N ALA A 60 -8.14 14.44 2.34
CA ALA A 60 -7.16 15.13 1.51
C ALA A 60 -6.78 16.52 2.04
N THR A 61 -7.66 17.20 2.77
CA THR A 61 -7.42 18.56 3.27
C THR A 61 -7.07 18.62 4.76
N ASP A 62 -7.32 17.56 5.53
CA ASP A 62 -7.03 17.56 6.96
C ASP A 62 -5.52 17.70 7.25
N LEU A 63 -5.18 18.65 8.13
CA LEU A 63 -3.80 18.98 8.51
C LEU A 63 -3.17 17.95 9.44
N THR A 64 -3.98 17.28 10.27
CA THR A 64 -3.48 16.22 11.16
C THR A 64 -3.08 15.02 10.33
N ILE A 65 -3.95 14.56 9.43
CA ILE A 65 -3.65 13.49 8.48
C ILE A 65 -2.41 13.84 7.65
N LYS A 66 -2.29 15.06 7.15
CA LYS A 66 -1.09 15.50 6.40
C LYS A 66 0.21 15.33 7.21
N LYS A 67 0.18 15.66 8.51
CA LYS A 67 1.34 15.50 9.39
C LYS A 67 1.65 14.03 9.67
N LEU A 68 0.62 13.20 9.86
CA LEU A 68 0.79 11.77 10.07
C LEU A 68 1.34 11.07 8.83
N ASP A 69 0.81 11.39 7.64
CA ASP A 69 1.31 10.94 6.34
C ASP A 69 2.79 11.27 6.18
N SER A 70 3.20 12.50 6.53
CA SER A 70 4.59 12.94 6.50
C SER A 70 5.51 12.08 7.39
N ILE A 71 5.08 11.78 8.63
CA ILE A 71 5.81 10.92 9.55
C ILE A 71 6.01 9.51 8.96
N LEU A 72 4.98 8.96 8.30
CA LEU A 72 5.04 7.62 7.71
C LEU A 72 5.94 7.57 6.47
N ILE A 73 5.85 8.56 5.58
CA ILE A 73 6.69 8.67 4.38
C ILE A 73 8.17 8.76 4.79
N TYR A 74 8.50 9.60 5.76
CA TYR A 74 9.88 9.81 6.23
C TYR A 74 10.33 8.83 7.33
N SER A 75 9.54 7.82 7.66
CA SER A 75 9.95 6.82 8.65
C SER A 75 11.11 5.99 8.12
N GLU A 76 12.18 5.90 8.91
CA GLU A 76 13.28 4.95 8.72
C GLU A 76 12.98 3.57 9.31
N LYS A 77 11.89 3.44 10.07
CA LYS A 77 11.40 2.18 10.61
C LYS A 77 10.40 1.55 9.67
N GLU A 78 10.29 0.22 9.73
CA GLU A 78 9.25 -0.52 9.03
C GLU A 78 7.88 0.04 9.45
N VAL A 79 7.05 0.33 8.46
CA VAL A 79 5.70 0.86 8.65
C VAL A 79 4.74 -0.19 8.15
N TYR A 80 3.71 -0.47 8.97
CA TYR A 80 2.66 -1.43 8.63
C TYR A 80 2.05 -1.10 7.26
N TRP A 81 1.90 -2.12 6.41
CA TRP A 81 1.54 -1.96 4.99
C TRP A 81 0.27 -1.11 4.79
N LEU A 82 -0.72 -1.27 5.67
CA LEU A 82 -2.01 -0.58 5.56
C LEU A 82 -1.88 0.93 5.79
N LEU A 83 -0.88 1.36 6.56
CA LEU A 83 -0.60 2.78 6.78
C LEU A 83 -0.03 3.42 5.52
N TYR A 84 0.84 2.73 4.78
CA TYR A 84 1.29 3.22 3.47
C TYR A 84 0.15 3.30 2.48
N LYS A 85 -0.70 2.27 2.40
CA LYS A 85 -1.88 2.28 1.54
C LYS A 85 -2.72 3.54 1.76
N ARG A 86 -3.12 3.80 3.02
CA ARG A 86 -3.93 4.97 3.35
C ARG A 86 -3.21 6.29 3.08
N THR A 87 -1.94 6.38 3.46
CA THR A 87 -1.09 7.57 3.23
C THR A 87 -1.08 7.97 1.75
N PHE A 88 -0.93 7.00 0.85
CA PHE A 88 -0.87 7.25 -0.59
C PHE A 88 -2.25 7.38 -1.27
N GLU A 89 -3.32 6.88 -0.64
CA GLU A 89 -4.71 7.05 -1.11
C GLU A 89 -5.32 8.40 -0.72
N ASN A 90 -4.92 8.97 0.43
CA ASN A 90 -5.54 10.18 0.98
C ASN A 90 -5.41 11.41 0.06
N ARG A 91 -4.29 11.57 -0.66
CA ARG A 91 -3.97 12.79 -1.43
C ARG A 91 -2.84 12.57 -2.43
N LYS A 92 -2.74 13.47 -3.42
CA LYS A 92 -1.47 13.74 -4.12
C LYS A 92 -0.61 14.60 -3.19
N HIS A 93 0.50 14.05 -2.73
CA HIS A 93 1.51 14.73 -1.92
C HIS A 93 2.28 15.76 -2.75
N THR A 94 2.79 16.80 -2.09
CA THR A 94 3.61 17.83 -2.74
C THR A 94 4.95 17.26 -3.22
N ASP A 95 5.56 17.87 -4.24
CA ASP A 95 6.76 17.32 -4.89
C ASP A 95 7.97 17.15 -3.94
N GLY A 96 8.00 17.91 -2.83
CA GLY A 96 9.00 17.72 -1.77
C GLY A 96 9.01 16.34 -1.09
N TYR A 97 7.99 15.50 -1.30
CA TYR A 97 7.98 14.10 -0.83
C TYR A 97 8.54 13.12 -1.87
N LEU A 98 8.69 13.52 -3.14
CA LEU A 98 8.92 12.59 -4.25
C LEU A 98 10.21 11.79 -4.10
N SER A 99 11.30 12.40 -3.65
CA SER A 99 12.56 11.68 -3.44
C SER A 99 12.39 10.51 -2.48
N ARG A 100 11.66 10.71 -1.37
CA ARG A 100 11.40 9.64 -0.40
C ARG A 100 10.40 8.61 -0.92
N ILE A 101 9.38 9.03 -1.66
CA ILE A 101 8.42 8.11 -2.30
C ILE A 101 9.11 7.22 -3.34
N LYS A 102 10.02 7.77 -4.14
CA LYS A 102 10.85 7.00 -5.08
C LYS A 102 11.71 5.97 -4.38
N GLU A 103 12.38 6.36 -3.30
CA GLU A 103 13.17 5.44 -2.49
C GLU A 103 12.31 4.28 -1.97
N LEU A 104 11.13 4.60 -1.39
CA LEU A 104 10.19 3.58 -0.94
C LEU A 104 9.77 2.64 -2.09
N ALA A 105 9.40 3.19 -3.24
CA ALA A 105 8.91 2.42 -4.37
C ALA A 105 9.99 1.47 -4.95
N PHE A 106 11.19 1.99 -5.19
CA PHE A 106 12.21 1.31 -5.99
C PHE A 106 13.30 0.64 -5.16
N SER A 107 13.67 1.21 -4.00
CA SER A 107 14.70 0.66 -3.12
C SER A 107 14.11 -0.26 -2.05
N ASN A 108 12.94 0.09 -1.52
CA ASN A 108 12.27 -0.70 -0.47
C ASN A 108 11.18 -1.64 -1.03
N ASN A 109 11.00 -1.71 -2.34
CA ASN A 109 9.98 -2.53 -3.00
C ASN A 109 8.56 -2.29 -2.44
N ASN A 110 8.25 -1.04 -2.08
CA ASN A 110 6.95 -0.69 -1.52
C ASN A 110 5.93 -0.50 -2.63
N ALA A 111 5.03 -1.47 -2.78
CA ALA A 111 4.04 -1.43 -3.86
C ALA A 111 3.08 -0.24 -3.78
N TYR A 112 2.74 0.25 -2.59
CA TYR A 112 1.84 1.41 -2.46
C TYR A 112 2.51 2.71 -2.91
N ALA A 113 3.81 2.87 -2.65
CA ALA A 113 4.59 3.98 -3.17
C ALA A 113 4.75 3.87 -4.70
N PHE A 114 4.96 2.65 -5.22
CA PHE A 114 4.99 2.39 -6.66
C PHE A 114 3.66 2.76 -7.33
N ASP A 115 2.53 2.27 -6.79
CA ASP A 115 1.19 2.56 -7.28
C ASP A 115 0.86 4.05 -7.21
N TYR A 116 1.35 4.75 -6.19
CA TYR A 116 1.25 6.20 -6.08
C TYR A 116 1.95 6.92 -7.25
N LEU A 117 3.20 6.53 -7.56
CA LEU A 117 3.94 7.10 -8.69
C LEU A 117 3.24 6.81 -10.02
N LYS A 118 2.80 5.55 -10.22
CA LYS A 118 2.01 5.14 -11.40
C LYS A 118 0.71 5.95 -11.53
N LYS A 119 0.05 6.30 -10.42
CA LYS A 119 -1.23 7.03 -10.44
C LYS A 119 -1.06 8.52 -10.76
N TYR A 120 -0.06 9.18 -10.15
CA TYR A 120 0.03 10.64 -10.16
C TYR A 120 1.16 11.22 -11.00
N TYR A 121 2.09 10.37 -11.45
CA TYR A 121 3.35 10.73 -12.13
C TYR A 121 3.74 9.69 -13.20
N SER A 122 2.76 9.03 -13.83
CA SER A 122 3.01 7.98 -14.83
C SER A 122 3.74 8.50 -16.06
N SER A 123 3.48 9.74 -16.50
CA SER A 123 4.19 10.35 -17.62
C SER A 123 5.67 10.54 -17.30
N GLU A 124 5.97 11.05 -16.11
CA GLU A 124 7.29 11.45 -15.66
C GLU A 124 8.17 10.25 -15.31
N TYR A 125 7.58 9.17 -14.80
CA TYR A 125 8.31 7.99 -14.33
C TYR A 125 7.98 6.71 -15.10
N SER A 126 7.36 6.80 -16.28
CA SER A 126 6.98 5.62 -17.09
C SER A 126 8.14 4.65 -17.30
N GLU A 127 9.29 5.16 -17.73
CA GLU A 127 10.51 4.36 -17.97
C GLU A 127 11.06 3.74 -16.68
N GLU A 128 11.15 4.51 -15.58
CA GLU A 128 11.63 3.99 -14.30
C GLU A 128 10.71 2.89 -13.72
N LEU A 129 9.38 3.08 -13.82
CA LEU A 129 8.39 2.11 -13.38
C LEU A 129 8.49 0.81 -14.18
N GLU A 130 8.60 0.93 -15.52
CA GLU A 130 8.74 -0.23 -16.39
C GLU A 130 10.07 -0.96 -16.15
N ASN A 131 11.17 -0.21 -16.04
CA ASN A 131 12.50 -0.74 -15.77
C ASN A 131 12.52 -1.51 -14.45
N TYR A 132 11.92 -0.96 -13.39
CA TYR A 132 11.83 -1.65 -12.10
C TYR A 132 11.09 -2.98 -12.22
N LEU A 133 9.93 -3.01 -12.90
CA LEU A 133 9.15 -4.24 -13.07
C LEU A 133 9.89 -5.31 -13.86
N LYS A 134 10.70 -4.93 -14.87
CA LYS A 134 11.49 -5.85 -15.68
C LYS A 134 12.76 -6.34 -15.01
N ASN A 135 13.45 -5.47 -14.29
CA ASN A 135 14.84 -5.70 -13.91
C ASN A 135 15.07 -5.86 -12.41
N ASP A 136 14.29 -5.16 -11.58
CA ASP A 136 14.54 -5.09 -10.13
C ASP A 136 13.54 -5.95 -9.35
N PHE A 137 12.24 -5.82 -9.65
CA PHE A 137 11.19 -6.65 -9.04
C PHE A 137 11.47 -8.16 -9.09
N PRO A 138 11.96 -8.76 -10.20
CA PRO A 138 12.27 -10.19 -10.22
C PRO A 138 13.31 -10.60 -9.17
N LYS A 139 14.25 -9.70 -8.85
CA LYS A 139 15.37 -9.91 -7.92
C LYS A 139 15.05 -9.51 -6.47
N ALA A 140 14.07 -8.63 -6.27
CA ALA A 140 13.60 -8.20 -4.96
C ALA A 140 13.24 -9.41 -4.08
N LYS A 141 13.35 -9.33 -2.76
CA LYS A 141 12.90 -10.42 -1.87
C LYS A 141 11.73 -9.93 -1.04
N PHE A 142 10.71 -10.77 -0.91
CA PHE A 142 9.58 -10.53 -0.04
C PHE A 142 9.59 -11.60 1.05
N GLN A 143 9.81 -11.21 2.30
CA GLN A 143 10.08 -12.10 3.43
C GLN A 143 9.13 -11.85 4.60
N THR A 144 8.71 -10.60 4.81
CA THR A 144 7.81 -10.23 5.91
C THR A 144 6.34 -10.33 5.49
N GLU A 145 5.44 -10.31 6.48
CA GLU A 145 4.01 -10.27 6.21
C GLU A 145 3.60 -9.02 5.42
N ASN A 146 4.13 -7.84 5.78
CA ASN A 146 3.93 -6.60 5.02
C ASN A 146 4.31 -6.77 3.54
N GLU A 147 5.46 -7.41 3.30
CA GLU A 147 6.01 -7.62 1.97
C GLU A 147 5.17 -8.61 1.12
N ILE A 148 4.41 -9.53 1.74
CA ILE A 148 3.46 -10.37 0.99
C ILE A 148 2.36 -9.52 0.33
N PHE A 149 1.89 -8.45 1.00
CA PHE A 149 0.93 -7.52 0.41
C PHE A 149 1.54 -6.76 -0.76
N TYR A 150 2.82 -6.40 -0.67
CA TYR A 150 3.52 -5.73 -1.77
C TYR A 150 3.74 -6.67 -2.95
N LEU A 151 4.20 -7.90 -2.70
CA LEU A 151 4.32 -8.94 -3.72
C LEU A 151 2.99 -9.13 -4.44
N HIS A 152 1.88 -9.24 -3.70
CA HIS A 152 0.57 -9.40 -4.31
C HIS A 152 0.22 -8.22 -5.23
N SER A 153 0.40 -6.97 -4.79
CA SER A 153 0.10 -5.79 -5.62
C SER A 153 0.97 -5.74 -6.89
N PHE A 154 2.27 -6.07 -6.79
CA PHE A 154 3.13 -6.13 -7.98
C PHE A 154 2.70 -7.23 -8.96
N ILE A 155 2.31 -8.41 -8.46
CA ILE A 155 1.79 -9.48 -9.30
C ILE A 155 0.52 -9.03 -10.02
N GLU A 156 -0.43 -8.42 -9.32
CA GLU A 156 -1.64 -7.88 -9.95
C GLU A 156 -1.29 -6.83 -11.01
N THR A 157 -0.40 -5.88 -10.70
CA THR A 157 0.08 -4.87 -11.65
C THR A 157 0.67 -5.49 -12.91
N LEU A 158 1.55 -6.50 -12.79
CA LEU A 158 2.16 -7.17 -13.95
C LEU A 158 1.11 -7.85 -14.84
N LEU A 159 0.11 -8.47 -14.23
CA LEU A 159 -0.96 -9.18 -14.93
C LEU A 159 -1.97 -8.24 -15.58
N GLU A 160 -2.17 -7.04 -15.04
CA GLU A 160 -3.03 -5.99 -15.59
C GLU A 160 -2.46 -5.33 -16.85
N ILE A 161 -1.14 -5.31 -17.03
CA ILE A 161 -0.48 -4.73 -18.23
C ILE A 161 -0.79 -5.56 -19.49
N LYS A 162 -1.32 -6.79 -19.36
CA LYS A 162 -1.69 -7.68 -20.48
C LYS A 162 -0.55 -7.90 -21.50
N ASN A 163 0.67 -8.01 -21.00
CA ASN A 163 1.86 -8.30 -21.77
C ASN A 163 2.45 -9.65 -21.34
N GLU A 164 2.76 -10.51 -22.31
CA GLU A 164 3.24 -11.89 -22.05
C GLU A 164 4.63 -11.93 -21.35
N GLU A 165 5.49 -10.94 -21.54
CA GLU A 165 6.75 -10.81 -20.81
C GLU A 165 6.49 -10.58 -19.32
N PHE A 166 5.63 -9.62 -18.97
CA PHE A 166 5.26 -9.33 -17.58
C PHE A 166 4.52 -10.49 -16.91
N LYS A 167 3.66 -11.18 -17.66
CA LYS A 167 3.01 -12.41 -17.18
C LYS A 167 4.05 -13.49 -16.83
N LYS A 168 5.06 -13.70 -17.67
CA LYS A 168 6.16 -14.65 -17.39
C LYS A 168 6.95 -14.24 -16.15
N ILE A 169 7.23 -12.94 -15.97
CA ILE A 169 7.89 -12.41 -14.78
C ILE A 169 7.07 -12.73 -13.53
N ALA A 170 5.77 -12.44 -13.53
CA ALA A 170 4.87 -12.72 -12.40
C ALA A 170 4.84 -14.22 -12.04
N ILE A 171 4.67 -15.08 -13.04
CA ILE A 171 4.64 -16.54 -12.84
C ILE A 171 5.99 -17.05 -12.31
N HIS A 172 7.10 -16.59 -12.88
CA HIS A 172 8.43 -16.98 -12.42
C HIS A 172 8.66 -16.58 -10.96
N LYS A 173 8.28 -15.35 -10.59
CA LYS A 173 8.37 -14.83 -9.22
C LYS A 173 7.63 -15.71 -8.21
N LEU A 174 6.39 -16.08 -8.52
CA LEU A 174 5.59 -16.94 -7.65
C LEU A 174 6.09 -18.38 -7.58
N ARG A 175 6.79 -18.87 -8.62
CA ARG A 175 7.40 -20.20 -8.60
C ARG A 175 8.71 -20.24 -7.83
N SER A 176 9.47 -19.14 -7.81
CA SER A 176 10.77 -19.05 -7.12
C SER A 176 10.63 -18.72 -5.63
N GLU A 177 9.51 -18.14 -5.21
CA GLU A 177 9.26 -17.77 -3.81
C GLU A 177 8.11 -18.57 -3.20
N TYR A 178 8.24 -18.97 -1.94
CA TYR A 178 7.21 -19.72 -1.22
C TYR A 178 6.44 -18.89 -0.19
N VAL A 179 6.89 -17.65 0.07
CA VAL A 179 6.33 -16.76 1.11
C VAL A 179 4.81 -16.54 0.94
N TRP A 180 4.36 -16.45 -0.31
CA TRP A 180 2.95 -16.21 -0.66
C TRP A 180 2.02 -17.39 -0.35
N LYS A 181 2.56 -18.61 -0.12
CA LYS A 181 1.75 -19.81 0.14
C LYS A 181 0.93 -19.71 1.43
N SER A 182 1.40 -18.93 2.41
CA SER A 182 0.63 -18.61 3.63
C SER A 182 -0.68 -17.88 3.32
N ARG A 183 -0.73 -17.14 2.20
CA ARG A 183 -1.89 -16.38 1.70
C ARG A 183 -2.37 -16.92 0.34
N LYS A 184 -2.17 -18.22 0.06
CA LYS A 184 -2.41 -18.84 -1.27
C LYS A 184 -3.78 -18.51 -1.89
N GLY A 185 -4.84 -18.44 -1.07
CA GLY A 185 -6.19 -18.13 -1.55
C GLY A 185 -6.29 -16.77 -2.23
N TRP A 186 -5.56 -15.77 -1.73
CA TRP A 186 -5.54 -14.42 -2.32
C TRP A 186 -4.86 -14.44 -3.69
N PHE A 187 -3.66 -15.03 -3.76
CA PHE A 187 -2.93 -15.18 -5.02
C PHE A 187 -3.69 -16.00 -6.05
N TYR A 188 -4.31 -17.12 -5.68
CA TYR A 188 -5.12 -17.91 -6.60
C TYR A 188 -6.33 -17.14 -7.14
N THR A 189 -6.97 -16.32 -6.31
CA THR A 189 -8.09 -15.48 -6.75
C THR A 189 -7.63 -14.50 -7.84
N THR A 190 -6.48 -13.86 -7.62
CA THR A 190 -5.86 -12.95 -8.61
C THR A 190 -5.45 -13.69 -9.87
N LEU A 191 -4.75 -14.83 -9.78
CA LEU A 191 -4.34 -15.60 -10.95
C LEU A 191 -5.55 -16.07 -11.78
N LYS A 192 -6.61 -16.54 -11.12
CA LYS A 192 -7.85 -16.96 -11.78
C LYS A 192 -8.55 -15.82 -12.53
N LYS A 193 -8.58 -14.60 -11.96
CA LYS A 193 -9.08 -13.38 -12.64
C LYS A 193 -8.38 -13.14 -13.98
N HIS A 194 -7.12 -13.55 -14.09
CA HIS A 194 -6.29 -13.41 -15.29
C HIS A 194 -6.16 -14.72 -16.11
N GLY A 195 -6.95 -15.76 -15.79
CA GLY A 195 -6.96 -17.03 -16.52
C GLY A 195 -5.67 -17.84 -16.35
N ILE A 196 -5.01 -17.75 -15.20
CA ILE A 196 -3.76 -18.43 -14.88
C ILE A 196 -4.00 -19.45 -13.76
N GLU A 197 -3.45 -20.66 -13.94
CA GLU A 197 -3.40 -21.71 -12.93
C GLU A 197 -1.92 -22.04 -12.65
N LEU A 198 -1.56 -22.15 -11.36
CA LEU A 198 -0.20 -22.37 -10.86
C LEU A 198 -0.07 -23.69 -10.12
#